data_AF-A0A917W0I7-F1
#
_entry.id   AF-A0A917W0I7-F1
#
_cell.length_a   1.000
_cell.length_b   1.000
_cell.length_c   1.000
_cell.angle_alpha   90.00
_cell.angle_beta   90.00
_cell.angle_gamma   90.00
#
_symmetry.space_group_name_H-M   'P 1'
#
loop_
_entity.id
_entity.type
_entity.pdbx_description
1 polymer ?
#
loop_
_entity_poly.entity_id
_entity_poly.type
_entity_poly.pdbx_seq_one_letter_code
_entity_poly.pdbx_strand_id
1 'polypeptide(L)'
;MNQASDLKSFDWPGCGIALLRDATTRIALRSGPDSGWHDHHDKLAVDIETSSGWRSADLGTSGYGADFTNWLRSPAAHSTVFVGDEPQPRCDGAIAEFTPTQVVGVANWPGCRLSRRLDLTPGGWTDVVDVVLDHEEPIEWLLHGDGLIAPRGDTAPGERAELGQELGHRFLRNVRRLSADRGQVPSRVRRLGSCSCPTGSGHTRPRLTGIRPVRHWAS
;
A
#
# COMPACT_ATOMS: atom_id res chain seq x y z
N MET A 1 -7.70 33.18 -7.92
CA MET A 1 -8.56 32.65 -6.83
C MET A 1 -8.82 31.19 -7.14
N ASN A 2 -8.08 30.27 -6.52
CA ASN A 2 -8.40 28.84 -6.61
C ASN A 2 -9.48 28.56 -5.57
N GLN A 3 -10.65 28.11 -6.00
CA GLN A 3 -11.56 27.39 -5.11
C GLN A 3 -10.80 26.14 -4.68
N ALA A 4 -10.26 26.15 -3.45
CA ALA A 4 -9.91 24.91 -2.78
C ALA A 4 -11.22 24.15 -2.63
N SER A 5 -11.42 23.14 -3.47
CA SER A 5 -12.60 22.30 -3.42
C SER A 5 -12.71 21.68 -2.02
N ASP A 6 -13.86 21.83 -1.37
CA ASP A 6 -14.29 21.19 -0.11
C ASP A 6 -14.40 19.66 -0.25
N LEU A 7 -13.40 19.01 -0.85
CA LEU A 7 -13.42 17.58 -1.03
C LEU A 7 -13.12 16.93 0.32
N LYS A 8 -14.16 16.30 0.87
CA LYS A 8 -14.15 15.60 2.15
C LYS A 8 -13.77 14.13 1.95
N SER A 9 -13.27 13.51 3.00
CA SER A 9 -13.20 12.06 3.09
C SER A 9 -14.61 11.47 2.95
N PHE A 10 -14.74 10.29 2.35
CA PHE A 10 -16.02 9.60 2.20
C PHE A 10 -15.83 8.08 2.19
N ASP A 11 -16.90 7.36 2.49
CA ASP A 11 -17.02 5.91 2.31
C ASP A 11 -18.15 5.57 1.33
N TRP A 12 -17.90 4.54 0.53
CA TRP A 12 -18.89 3.87 -0.30
C TRP A 12 -18.89 2.38 0.09
N PRO A 13 -19.52 2.03 1.23
CA PRO A 13 -19.34 0.73 1.86
C PRO A 13 -19.85 -0.43 0.98
N GLY A 14 -20.92 -0.23 0.21
CA GLY A 14 -21.44 -1.24 -0.71
C GLY A 14 -20.47 -1.63 -1.83
N CYS A 15 -19.64 -0.69 -2.29
CA CYS A 15 -18.58 -0.96 -3.26
C CYS A 15 -17.24 -1.31 -2.58
N GLY A 16 -17.18 -1.19 -1.25
CA GLY A 16 -15.97 -1.37 -0.46
C GLY A 16 -14.86 -0.38 -0.79
N ILE A 17 -15.21 0.86 -1.11
CA ILE A 17 -14.24 1.92 -1.38
C ILE A 17 -14.36 2.96 -0.29
N ALA A 18 -13.25 3.37 0.29
CA ALA A 18 -13.20 4.50 1.21
C ALA A 18 -12.04 5.42 0.84
N LEU A 19 -12.23 6.71 1.02
CA LEU A 19 -11.24 7.73 0.72
C LEU A 19 -11.04 8.62 1.93
N LEU A 20 -9.82 8.67 2.43
CA LEU A 20 -9.35 9.66 3.40
C LEU A 20 -8.63 10.78 2.67
N ARG A 21 -8.89 12.04 3.05
CA ARG A 21 -8.12 13.17 2.52
C ARG A 21 -8.04 14.35 3.47
N ASP A 22 -6.89 15.03 3.41
CA ASP A 22 -6.67 16.35 3.97
C ASP A 22 -5.94 17.25 2.96
N ALA A 23 -5.39 18.38 3.40
CA ALA A 23 -4.66 19.31 2.54
C ALA A 23 -3.33 18.74 1.97
N THR A 24 -2.83 17.64 2.53
CA THR A 24 -1.51 17.09 2.25
C THR A 24 -1.53 15.68 1.68
N THR A 25 -2.58 14.91 1.94
CA THR A 25 -2.64 13.48 1.65
C THR A 25 -4.04 13.10 1.19
N ARG A 26 -4.11 12.21 0.20
CA ARG A 26 -5.30 11.46 -0.22
C ARG A 26 -4.94 9.98 -0.17
N ILE A 27 -5.79 9.16 0.44
CA ILE A 27 -5.64 7.72 0.51
C ILE A 27 -6.97 7.08 0.14
N ALA A 28 -7.01 6.23 -0.87
CA ALA A 28 -8.15 5.36 -1.13
C ALA A 28 -7.81 3.94 -0.65
N LEU A 29 -8.75 3.29 0.03
CA LEU A 29 -8.69 1.89 0.42
C LEU A 29 -9.75 1.11 -0.36
N ARG A 30 -9.33 -0.02 -0.95
CA ARG A 30 -10.21 -0.92 -1.71
C ARG A 30 -10.38 -2.22 -0.94
N SER A 31 -11.58 -2.48 -0.46
CA SER A 31 -11.96 -3.66 0.32
C SER A 31 -13.45 -3.93 0.11
N GLY A 32 -13.81 -4.32 -1.12
CA GLY A 32 -15.19 -4.63 -1.50
C GLY A 32 -15.40 -6.10 -1.84
N PRO A 33 -16.65 -6.49 -2.16
CA PRO A 33 -16.98 -7.84 -2.59
C PRO A 33 -16.14 -8.31 -3.78
N ASP A 34 -16.04 -9.63 -3.97
CA ASP A 34 -15.47 -10.22 -5.19
C ASP A 34 -16.26 -9.73 -6.41
N SER A 35 -15.55 -9.07 -7.34
CA SER A 35 -16.14 -8.52 -8.57
C SER A 35 -15.98 -9.47 -9.77
N GLY A 36 -15.68 -10.74 -9.52
CA GLY A 36 -15.60 -11.77 -10.53
C GLY A 36 -14.34 -11.66 -11.39
N TRP A 37 -14.48 -11.78 -12.73
CA TRP A 37 -13.32 -11.92 -13.63
C TRP A 37 -12.46 -10.64 -13.76
N HIS A 38 -13.04 -9.48 -13.46
CA HIS A 38 -12.35 -8.19 -13.50
C HIS A 38 -11.70 -7.82 -12.17
N ASP A 39 -11.90 -8.62 -11.12
CA ASP A 39 -11.24 -8.42 -9.84
C ASP A 39 -9.75 -8.76 -9.96
N HIS A 40 -8.90 -8.00 -9.26
CA HIS A 40 -7.46 -8.19 -9.23
C HIS A 40 -7.01 -9.03 -8.02
N HIS A 41 -7.96 -9.41 -7.15
CA HIS A 41 -7.71 -10.14 -5.90
C HIS A 41 -6.68 -9.41 -5.03
N ASP A 42 -6.93 -8.11 -4.85
CA ASP A 42 -6.05 -7.17 -4.15
C ASP A 42 -6.79 -6.52 -2.98
N LYS A 43 -7.62 -7.27 -2.26
CA LYS A 43 -8.37 -6.72 -1.13
C LYS A 43 -7.40 -6.08 -0.14
N LEU A 44 -7.82 -4.92 0.37
CA LEU A 44 -7.06 -4.02 1.22
C LEU A 44 -5.94 -3.23 0.51
N ALA A 45 -5.88 -3.24 -0.83
CA ALA A 45 -4.97 -2.37 -1.57
C ALA A 45 -5.26 -0.87 -1.33
N VAL A 46 -4.20 -0.07 -1.33
CA VAL A 46 -4.28 1.38 -1.14
C VAL A 46 -3.72 2.17 -2.31
N ASP A 47 -4.39 3.29 -2.58
CA ASP A 47 -3.91 4.32 -3.48
C ASP A 47 -3.64 5.61 -2.74
N ILE A 48 -2.43 6.13 -2.84
CA ILE A 48 -1.96 7.28 -2.07
C ILE A 48 -1.51 8.38 -3.02
N GLU A 49 -1.87 9.61 -2.72
CA GLU A 49 -1.38 10.81 -3.37
C GLU A 49 -1.04 11.86 -2.30
N THR A 50 0.09 12.55 -2.46
CA THR A 50 0.51 13.62 -1.55
C THR A 50 0.58 14.96 -2.25
N SER A 51 0.50 16.05 -1.48
CA SER A 51 0.65 17.42 -1.99
C SER A 51 2.03 17.71 -2.58
N SER A 52 3.04 16.87 -2.32
CA SER A 52 4.34 16.94 -2.99
C SER A 52 4.34 16.33 -4.40
N GLY A 53 3.20 15.76 -4.83
CA GLY A 53 3.05 15.08 -6.11
C GLY A 53 3.54 13.63 -6.10
N TRP A 54 3.87 13.05 -4.94
CA TRP A 54 4.15 11.61 -4.85
C TRP A 54 2.83 10.83 -4.96
N ARG A 55 2.86 9.71 -5.69
CA ARG A 55 1.68 8.85 -5.88
C ARG A 55 2.08 7.38 -5.79
N SER A 56 1.23 6.54 -5.19
CA SER A 56 1.30 5.10 -5.44
C SER A 56 0.94 4.80 -6.89
N ALA A 57 1.49 3.72 -7.44
CA ALA A 57 1.37 3.40 -8.84
C ALA A 57 0.47 2.18 -9.07
N ASP A 58 -0.81 2.27 -8.68
CA ASP A 58 -1.79 1.26 -9.08
C ASP A 58 -2.35 1.58 -10.46
N LEU A 59 -1.83 0.89 -11.46
CA LEU A 59 -2.00 1.25 -12.87
C LEU A 59 -3.24 0.61 -13.50
N GLY A 60 -4.06 -0.11 -12.74
CA GLY A 60 -5.28 -0.74 -13.23
C GLY A 60 -5.01 -1.84 -14.25
N THR A 61 -5.68 -1.81 -15.42
CA THR A 61 -5.50 -2.82 -16.49
C THR A 61 -5.22 -2.15 -17.82
N SER A 62 -4.18 -2.62 -18.53
CA SER A 62 -3.94 -2.27 -19.93
C SER A 62 -4.89 -3.02 -20.87
N GLY A 63 -4.97 -2.60 -22.14
CA GLY A 63 -5.72 -3.35 -23.15
C GLY A 63 -5.29 -4.83 -23.20
N TYR A 64 -6.28 -5.73 -23.34
CA TYR A 64 -6.06 -7.17 -23.42
C TYR A 64 -5.11 -7.50 -24.59
N GLY A 65 -3.93 -8.03 -24.27
CA GLY A 65 -2.90 -8.40 -25.25
C GLY A 65 -1.53 -7.75 -25.04
N ALA A 66 -1.42 -6.75 -24.17
CA ALA A 66 -0.10 -6.24 -23.79
C ALA A 66 0.54 -7.15 -22.73
N ASP A 67 1.82 -7.52 -22.91
CA ASP A 67 2.59 -8.32 -21.92
C ASP A 67 2.59 -7.69 -20.52
N PHE A 68 2.51 -6.35 -20.48
CA PHE A 68 2.45 -5.59 -19.24
C PHE A 68 1.18 -5.87 -18.42
N THR A 69 0.10 -6.38 -19.05
CA THR A 69 -1.12 -6.81 -18.35
C THR A 69 -0.82 -7.90 -17.32
N ASN A 70 0.18 -8.75 -17.57
CA ASN A 70 0.58 -9.81 -16.64
C ASN A 70 1.17 -9.24 -15.34
N TRP A 71 1.88 -8.11 -15.41
CA TRP A 71 2.33 -7.40 -14.22
C TRP A 71 1.14 -6.73 -13.53
N LEU A 72 0.33 -5.99 -14.30
CA LEU A 72 -0.79 -5.22 -13.78
C LEU A 72 -1.84 -6.02 -13.00
N ARG A 73 -1.97 -7.31 -13.29
CA ARG A 73 -2.89 -8.22 -12.56
C ARG A 73 -2.20 -9.09 -11.51
N SER A 74 -0.90 -8.88 -11.28
CA SER A 74 -0.14 -9.66 -10.30
C SER A 74 -0.21 -9.00 -8.91
N PRO A 75 -0.17 -9.77 -7.81
CA PRO A 75 -0.18 -9.21 -6.45
C PRO A 75 0.89 -8.14 -6.23
N ALA A 76 2.08 -8.32 -6.79
CA ALA A 76 3.19 -7.39 -6.64
C ALA A 76 2.96 -5.99 -7.28
N ALA A 77 1.96 -5.87 -8.16
CA ALA A 77 1.58 -4.59 -8.76
C ALA A 77 0.64 -3.75 -7.88
N HIS A 78 0.23 -4.24 -6.71
CA HIS A 78 -0.67 -3.54 -5.79
C HIS A 78 0.00 -3.21 -4.47
N SER A 79 -0.37 -2.08 -3.87
CA SER A 79 0.12 -1.71 -2.54
C SER A 79 -0.75 -2.37 -1.48
N THR A 80 -0.53 -3.65 -1.23
CA THR A 80 -1.34 -4.51 -0.34
C THR A 80 -0.48 -5.50 0.46
N VAL A 81 -1.14 -6.35 1.24
CA VAL A 81 -0.55 -7.50 1.92
C VAL A 81 -1.05 -8.79 1.30
N PHE A 82 -0.14 -9.73 1.07
CA PHE A 82 -0.48 -11.11 0.74
C PHE A 82 0.28 -12.07 1.65
N VAL A 83 -0.23 -13.29 1.69
CA VAL A 83 0.15 -14.34 2.63
C VAL A 83 0.43 -15.60 1.83
N GLY A 84 1.55 -16.25 2.12
CA GLY A 84 2.00 -17.42 1.40
C GLY A 84 2.58 -17.08 0.03
N ASP A 85 2.71 -18.12 -0.80
CA ASP A 85 3.31 -18.04 -2.13
C ASP A 85 2.28 -18.02 -3.28
N GLU A 86 1.00 -17.80 -2.94
CA GLU A 86 -0.14 -17.81 -3.87
C GLU A 86 -0.85 -16.44 -3.91
N PRO A 87 -1.49 -16.06 -5.02
CA PRO A 87 -2.35 -14.89 -5.06
C PRO A 87 -3.47 -15.00 -4.02
N GLN A 88 -3.94 -13.84 -3.54
CA GLN A 88 -5.11 -13.83 -2.66
C GLN A 88 -6.26 -14.59 -3.35
N PRO A 89 -6.92 -15.53 -2.64
CA PRO A 89 -8.04 -16.24 -3.21
C PRO A 89 -9.21 -15.28 -3.39
N ARG A 90 -10.20 -15.69 -4.19
CA ARG A 90 -11.47 -14.98 -4.24
C ARG A 90 -12.06 -14.89 -2.83
N CYS A 91 -12.23 -13.66 -2.37
CA CYS A 91 -12.83 -13.37 -1.08
C CYS A 91 -13.54 -12.01 -1.15
N ASP A 92 -14.51 -11.84 -0.26
CA ASP A 92 -15.14 -10.54 -0.05
C ASP A 92 -14.30 -9.72 0.93
N GLY A 93 -14.12 -8.44 0.61
CA GLY A 93 -13.69 -7.43 1.54
C GLY A 93 -14.85 -6.58 2.03
N ALA A 94 -14.62 -5.80 3.09
CA ALA A 94 -15.53 -4.76 3.52
C ALA A 94 -14.79 -3.57 4.15
N ILE A 95 -15.40 -2.39 4.05
CA ILE A 95 -15.06 -1.27 4.96
C ILE A 95 -15.80 -1.51 6.27
N ALA A 96 -15.06 -1.87 7.32
CA ALA A 96 -15.60 -2.18 8.64
C ALA A 96 -15.85 -0.93 9.48
N GLU A 97 -14.96 0.06 9.39
CA GLU A 97 -15.07 1.32 10.13
C GLU A 97 -14.65 2.49 9.25
N PHE A 98 -15.33 3.63 9.42
CA PHE A 98 -14.99 4.86 8.72
C PHE A 98 -15.27 6.09 9.59
N THR A 99 -14.32 7.02 9.57
CA THR A 99 -14.47 8.41 10.02
C THR A 99 -13.75 9.33 9.03
N PRO A 100 -13.94 10.66 9.09
CA PRO A 100 -13.24 11.57 8.19
C PRO A 100 -11.70 11.49 8.21
N THR A 101 -11.12 10.92 9.27
CA THR A 101 -9.65 10.80 9.43
C THR A 101 -9.18 9.36 9.54
N GLN A 102 -10.05 8.37 9.36
CA GLN A 102 -9.70 6.98 9.59
C GLN A 102 -10.57 6.02 8.80
N VAL A 103 -9.97 4.93 8.33
CA VAL A 103 -10.70 3.81 7.75
C VAL A 103 -10.09 2.49 8.20
N VAL A 104 -10.95 1.50 8.45
CA VAL A 104 -10.58 0.10 8.64
C VAL A 104 -11.25 -0.74 7.56
N GLY A 105 -10.45 -1.42 6.74
CA GLY A 105 -10.92 -2.45 5.82
C GLY A 105 -10.58 -3.83 6.35
N VAL A 106 -11.39 -4.84 6.00
CA VAL A 106 -11.19 -6.24 6.39
C VAL A 106 -11.35 -7.17 5.20
N ALA A 107 -10.60 -8.28 5.19
CA ALA A 107 -10.74 -9.36 4.22
C ALA A 107 -10.43 -10.70 4.89
N ASN A 108 -11.17 -11.75 4.55
CA ASN A 108 -11.07 -13.04 5.22
C ASN A 108 -11.24 -14.18 4.22
N TRP A 109 -10.46 -15.24 4.40
CA TRP A 109 -10.61 -16.51 3.69
C TRP A 109 -10.15 -17.67 4.60
N PRO A 110 -10.39 -18.94 4.24
CA PRO A 110 -9.94 -20.07 5.05
C PRO A 110 -8.44 -19.97 5.37
N GLY A 111 -8.09 -20.00 6.65
CA GLY A 111 -6.69 -19.90 7.10
C GLY A 111 -6.16 -18.49 7.35
N CYS A 112 -6.87 -17.42 6.94
CA CYS A 112 -6.36 -16.05 7.04
C CYS A 112 -7.45 -15.00 7.31
N ARG A 113 -7.16 -14.08 8.23
CA ARG A 113 -7.94 -12.86 8.48
C ARG A 113 -7.02 -11.66 8.41
N LEU A 114 -7.39 -10.66 7.61
CA LEU A 114 -6.68 -9.41 7.44
C LEU A 114 -7.54 -8.23 7.89
N SER A 115 -6.92 -7.28 8.58
CA SER A 115 -7.46 -5.92 8.72
C SER A 115 -6.41 -4.88 8.42
N ARG A 116 -6.76 -3.86 7.63
CA ARG A 116 -5.89 -2.71 7.36
C ARG A 116 -6.55 -1.45 7.87
N ARG A 117 -5.83 -0.74 8.72
CA ARG A 117 -6.23 0.52 9.33
C ARG A 117 -5.35 1.64 8.83
N LEU A 118 -5.99 2.69 8.32
CA LEU A 118 -5.33 3.92 7.89
C LEU A 118 -5.86 5.07 8.74
N ASP A 119 -4.96 5.88 9.29
CA ASP A 119 -5.31 7.11 9.99
C ASP A 119 -4.58 8.30 9.37
N LEU A 120 -5.29 9.38 9.10
CA LEU A 120 -4.66 10.67 8.80
C LEU A 120 -4.02 11.22 10.08
N THR A 121 -2.82 11.77 9.94
CA THR A 121 -2.06 12.38 11.03
C THR A 121 -1.60 13.77 10.63
N PRO A 122 -1.23 14.64 11.59
CA PRO A 122 -0.62 15.92 11.24
C PRO A 122 0.65 15.74 10.38
N GLY A 123 0.52 16.02 9.07
CA GLY A 123 1.62 15.98 8.10
C GLY A 123 1.88 14.63 7.42
N GLY A 124 0.97 13.66 7.54
CA GLY A 124 1.07 12.35 6.86
C GLY A 124 -0.04 11.38 7.27
N TRP A 125 0.26 10.09 7.31
CA TRP A 125 -0.68 9.04 7.71
C TRP A 125 0.05 7.90 8.43
N THR A 126 -0.72 7.05 9.11
CA THR A 126 -0.28 5.71 9.55
C THR A 126 -1.02 4.64 8.77
N ASP A 127 -0.35 3.52 8.57
CA ASP A 127 -0.85 2.34 7.86
C ASP A 127 -0.46 1.10 8.66
N VAL A 128 -1.46 0.44 9.23
CA VAL A 128 -1.30 -0.71 10.10
C VAL A 128 -2.08 -1.86 9.49
N VAL A 129 -1.40 -3.00 9.30
CA VAL A 129 -2.06 -4.23 8.85
C VAL A 129 -1.89 -5.27 9.94
N ASP A 130 -3.01 -5.83 10.40
CA ASP A 130 -3.04 -7.01 11.24
C ASP A 130 -3.32 -8.23 10.37
N VAL A 131 -2.52 -9.28 10.57
CA VAL A 131 -2.59 -10.55 9.85
C VAL A 131 -2.73 -11.66 10.88
N VAL A 132 -3.82 -12.41 10.81
CA VAL A 132 -4.05 -13.59 11.67
C VAL A 132 -4.11 -14.81 10.79
N LEU A 133 -3.22 -15.76 11.05
CA LEU A 133 -3.07 -16.99 10.28
C LEU A 133 -3.33 -18.21 11.16
N ASP A 134 -3.97 -19.22 10.58
CA ASP A 134 -4.20 -20.49 11.26
C ASP A 134 -2.93 -21.39 11.22
N HIS A 135 -1.96 -21.09 10.36
CA HIS A 135 -0.65 -21.74 10.25
C HIS A 135 0.45 -20.72 9.88
N GLU A 136 1.71 -21.09 10.07
CA GLU A 136 2.84 -20.21 9.73
C GLU A 136 3.03 -20.12 8.21
N GLU A 137 2.94 -18.90 7.68
CA GLU A 137 3.16 -18.57 6.26
C GLU A 137 3.97 -17.27 6.14
N PRO A 138 4.72 -17.06 5.05
CA PRO A 138 5.33 -15.77 4.78
C PRO A 138 4.27 -14.69 4.59
N ILE A 139 4.59 -13.48 5.06
CA ILE A 139 3.77 -12.29 4.88
C ILE A 139 4.60 -11.27 4.14
N GLU A 140 4.06 -10.77 3.03
CA GLU A 140 4.68 -9.69 2.28
C GLU A 140 3.79 -8.45 2.32
N TRP A 141 4.39 -7.31 2.64
CA TRP A 141 3.74 -6.00 2.67
C TRP A 141 4.38 -5.14 1.59
N LEU A 142 3.62 -4.81 0.56
CA LEU A 142 4.09 -4.01 -0.56
C LEU A 142 3.53 -2.60 -0.52
N LEU A 143 4.42 -1.66 -0.81
CA LEU A 143 4.09 -0.27 -1.09
C LEU A 143 5.00 0.21 -2.23
N HIS A 144 4.40 0.66 -3.31
CA HIS A 144 5.12 1.19 -4.47
C HIS A 144 4.57 2.56 -4.87
N GLY A 145 5.35 3.30 -5.66
CA GLY A 145 4.95 4.62 -6.14
C GLY A 145 6.04 5.34 -6.93
N ASP A 146 5.71 6.54 -7.43
CA ASP A 146 6.59 7.36 -8.24
C ASP A 146 7.72 7.99 -7.40
N GLY A 147 8.92 7.42 -7.45
CA GLY A 147 10.12 8.01 -6.88
C GLY A 147 11.09 6.98 -6.32
N LEU A 148 12.22 7.49 -5.82
CA LEU A 148 13.23 6.68 -5.14
C LEU A 148 12.88 6.59 -3.66
N ILE A 149 12.60 5.37 -3.19
CA ILE A 149 12.58 5.04 -1.77
C ILE A 149 14.02 4.72 -1.36
N ALA A 150 14.62 5.59 -0.54
CA ALA A 150 15.98 5.42 -0.05
C ALA A 150 15.98 5.29 1.49
N PRO A 151 16.88 4.49 2.08
CA PRO A 151 17.11 4.50 3.52
C PRO A 151 17.44 5.91 4.05
N ARG A 152 17.09 6.20 5.30
CA ARG A 152 17.49 7.46 5.98
C ARG A 152 18.85 7.32 6.65
N GLY A 153 19.62 8.40 6.63
CA GLY A 153 20.85 8.53 7.41
C GLY A 153 21.99 7.72 6.81
N ASP A 154 22.82 7.15 7.67
CA ASP A 154 24.02 6.38 7.28
C ASP A 154 23.72 4.91 6.95
N THR A 155 22.44 4.55 6.80
CA THR A 155 22.06 3.20 6.39
C THR A 155 22.63 2.92 5.00
N ALA A 156 23.50 1.91 4.91
CA ALA A 156 24.11 1.48 3.67
C ALA A 156 23.04 1.24 2.59
N PRO A 157 23.34 1.46 1.30
CA PRO A 157 22.37 1.44 0.20
C PRO A 157 21.69 0.08 -0.06
N GLY A 158 21.84 -0.92 0.81
CA GLY A 158 21.28 -2.25 0.71
C GLY A 158 22.09 -3.15 -0.21
N GLU A 159 22.18 -4.42 0.18
CA GLU A 159 22.83 -5.45 -0.61
C GLU A 159 21.94 -5.86 -1.77
N ARG A 160 22.54 -6.23 -2.91
CA ARG A 160 21.77 -6.76 -4.04
C ARG A 160 21.05 -8.02 -3.59
N ALA A 161 19.78 -8.14 -3.94
CA ALA A 161 18.98 -9.30 -3.63
C ALA A 161 18.20 -9.76 -4.84
N GLU A 162 17.69 -10.99 -4.75
CA GLU A 162 16.76 -11.57 -5.70
C GLU A 162 15.50 -11.97 -4.93
N LEU A 163 14.35 -11.84 -5.60
CA LEU A 163 13.07 -12.32 -5.12
C LEU A 163 12.69 -13.57 -5.94
N GLY A 164 11.65 -14.28 -5.49
CA GLY A 164 11.03 -15.32 -6.29
C GLY A 164 10.56 -14.81 -7.66
N GLN A 165 10.11 -15.71 -8.52
CA GLN A 165 9.55 -15.35 -9.83
C GLN A 165 8.02 -15.24 -9.82
N GLU A 166 7.38 -15.75 -8.77
CA GLU A 166 5.93 -15.80 -8.60
C GLU A 166 5.35 -14.47 -8.15
N LEU A 167 4.02 -14.34 -8.18
CA LEU A 167 3.25 -13.18 -7.70
C LEU A 167 3.62 -11.83 -8.35
N GLY A 168 4.35 -11.85 -9.46
CA GLY A 168 4.79 -10.66 -10.20
C GLY A 168 6.23 -10.23 -9.92
N HIS A 169 6.92 -10.84 -8.94
CA HIS A 169 8.27 -10.47 -8.53
C HIS A 169 9.30 -10.51 -9.66
N ARG A 170 9.10 -11.38 -10.67
CA ARG A 170 9.94 -11.44 -11.89
C ARG A 170 10.06 -10.12 -12.66
N PHE A 171 9.09 -9.21 -12.50
CA PHE A 171 9.10 -7.90 -13.16
C PHE A 171 9.90 -6.84 -12.38
N LEU A 172 10.22 -7.10 -11.11
CA LEU A 172 10.99 -6.21 -10.26
C LEU A 172 12.47 -6.26 -10.64
N ARG A 173 13.12 -5.09 -10.62
CA ARG A 173 14.53 -4.93 -11.00
C ARG A 173 15.25 -4.10 -9.96
N ASN A 174 16.56 -4.26 -9.91
CA ASN A 174 17.43 -3.55 -8.94
C ASN A 174 16.98 -3.76 -7.49
N VAL A 175 16.51 -4.97 -7.16
CA VAL A 175 16.07 -5.33 -5.82
C VAL A 175 17.25 -5.25 -4.86
N ARG A 176 17.02 -4.62 -3.71
CA ARG A 176 17.99 -4.49 -2.63
C ARG A 176 17.38 -4.90 -1.30
N ARG A 177 18.17 -5.61 -0.50
CA ARG A 177 17.82 -5.99 0.87
C ARG A 177 18.48 -5.03 1.85
N LEU A 178 17.70 -4.62 2.84
CA LEU A 178 18.12 -3.77 3.95
C LEU A 178 17.80 -4.50 5.26
N SER A 179 18.67 -4.39 6.25
CA SER A 179 18.38 -4.89 7.60
C SER A 179 17.49 -3.89 8.33
N ALA A 180 16.44 -4.40 8.99
CA ALA A 180 15.62 -3.59 9.88
C ALA A 180 16.33 -3.43 11.24
N ASP A 181 16.38 -2.20 11.76
CA ASP A 181 16.82 -1.95 13.13
C ASP A 181 15.60 -1.95 14.04
N ARG A 182 15.55 -2.87 15.00
CA ARG A 182 14.41 -3.06 15.92
C ARG A 182 13.05 -3.14 15.21
N GLY A 183 13.01 -3.80 14.04
CA GLY A 183 11.81 -3.93 13.22
C GLY A 183 11.41 -2.67 12.46
N GLN A 184 12.29 -1.67 12.36
CA GLN A 184 12.03 -0.42 11.63
C GLN A 184 13.05 -0.21 10.51
N VAL A 185 12.57 0.27 9.37
CA VAL A 185 13.41 0.75 8.26
C VAL A 185 12.99 2.19 7.97
N PRO A 186 13.65 3.20 8.56
CA PRO A 186 13.32 4.58 8.27
C PRO A 186 13.76 4.92 6.85
N SER A 187 12.82 5.34 6.00
CA SER A 187 13.08 5.67 4.60
C SER A 187 12.68 7.11 4.25
N ARG A 188 13.19 7.61 3.13
CA ARG A 188 12.76 8.85 2.48
C ARG A 188 12.38 8.52 1.06
N VAL A 189 11.27 9.11 0.64
CA VAL A 189 10.88 9.09 -0.75
C VAL A 189 11.33 10.40 -1.39
N ARG A 190 12.03 10.31 -2.52
CA ARG A 190 12.39 11.47 -3.35
C ARG A 190 11.85 11.23 -4.76
N ARG A 191 11.06 12.16 -5.26
CA ARG A 191 10.63 12.12 -6.66
C ARG A 191 11.84 12.36 -7.57
N LEU A 192 11.98 11.54 -8.61
CA LEU A 192 12.99 11.75 -9.64
C LEU A 192 12.40 12.74 -10.67
N GLY A 193 13.03 13.92 -10.82
CA GLY A 193 12.69 14.86 -11.90
C GLY A 193 11.93 16.14 -11.56
N SER A 194 11.93 16.63 -10.31
CA SER A 194 11.51 18.03 -10.08
C SER A 194 12.65 18.99 -10.48
N CYS A 195 12.52 19.69 -11.61
CA CYS A 195 13.24 20.94 -11.80
C CYS A 195 12.86 21.88 -10.65
N SER A 196 13.84 22.24 -9.81
CA SER A 196 13.63 23.12 -8.69
C SER A 196 13.43 24.56 -9.17
N CYS A 197 12.19 25.06 -9.14
CA CYS A 197 11.98 26.48 -8.86
C CYS A 197 11.93 26.65 -7.33
N PRO A 198 12.78 27.49 -6.73
CA PRO A 198 12.85 27.61 -5.28
C PRO A 198 11.68 28.46 -4.78
N THR A 199 10.62 27.83 -4.29
CA THR A 199 9.69 28.50 -3.37
C THR A 199 9.19 27.52 -2.30
N GLY A 200 9.28 27.95 -1.04
CA GLY A 200 8.51 27.42 0.08
C GLY A 200 9.00 26.12 0.72
N SER A 201 9.66 26.24 1.87
CA SER A 201 9.96 25.12 2.77
C SER A 201 8.68 24.54 3.40
N GLY A 202 8.05 23.60 2.71
CA GLY A 202 6.98 22.76 3.26
C GLY A 202 7.30 21.29 2.97
N HIS A 203 8.18 20.68 3.76
CA HIS A 203 8.45 19.25 3.61
C HIS A 203 7.31 18.46 4.26
N THR A 204 6.37 17.97 3.46
CA THR A 204 5.48 16.88 3.88
C THR A 204 6.30 15.60 4.07
N ARG A 205 6.10 14.92 5.20
CA ARG A 205 6.95 13.83 5.67
C ARG A 205 6.09 12.58 5.82
N PRO A 206 6.07 11.66 4.83
CA PRO A 206 5.54 10.33 5.09
C PRO A 206 6.41 9.68 6.20
N ARG A 207 5.78 9.34 7.32
CA ARG A 207 6.36 8.41 8.30
C ARG A 207 5.77 7.04 7.98
N LEU A 208 6.56 6.16 7.36
CA LEU A 208 6.28 4.73 7.42
C LEU A 208 6.58 4.26 8.85
N THR A 209 5.55 3.91 9.62
CA THR A 209 5.72 3.27 10.93
C THR A 209 5.29 1.82 10.85
N GLY A 210 6.31 0.94 10.78
CA GLY A 210 6.38 -0.47 11.17
C GLY A 210 5.14 -1.36 11.14
N ILE A 211 5.29 -2.51 10.48
CA ILE A 211 4.52 -3.73 10.74
C ILE A 211 4.73 -4.13 12.20
N ARG A 212 3.65 -4.28 12.97
CA ARG A 212 3.69 -4.96 14.26
C ARG A 212 3.23 -6.40 14.02
N PRO A 213 4.13 -7.40 13.96
CA PRO A 213 3.69 -8.78 13.94
C PRO A 213 3.03 -9.10 15.29
N VAL A 214 1.70 -9.14 15.33
CA VAL A 214 0.97 -9.66 16.49
C VAL A 214 0.91 -11.18 16.33
N ARG A 215 1.84 -11.89 16.97
CA ARG A 215 1.79 -13.35 17.07
C ARG A 215 0.71 -13.74 18.08
N HIS A 216 -0.49 -14.08 17.61
CA HIS A 216 -1.44 -14.85 18.40
C HIS A 216 -1.44 -16.29 17.89
N TRP A 217 -0.70 -17.16 18.57
CA TRP A 217 -0.85 -18.59 18.42
C TRP A 217 -2.09 -19.00 19.20
N ALA A 218 -3.15 -19.42 18.51
CA ALA A 218 -4.21 -20.19 19.16
C ALA A 218 -3.67 -21.62 19.31
N SER A 219 -3.40 -22.02 20.56
CA SER A 219 -3.10 -23.39 20.97
C SER A 219 -4.32 -24.29 20.82
#